data_AF-A0A7Y7CE50-F1
#
_entry.id   AF-A0A7Y7CE50-F1
#
_cell.length_a   1.000
_cell.length_b   1.000
_cell.length_c   1.000
_cell.angle_alpha   90.00
_cell.angle_beta   90.00
_cell.angle_gamma   90.00
#
_symmetry.space_group_name_H-M   'P 1'
#
loop_
_entity.id
_entity.type
_entity.pdbx_description
1 polymer ?
#
loop_
_entity_poly.entity_id
_entity_poly.type
_entity_poly.pdbx_seq_one_letter_code
_entity_poly.pdbx_strand_id
1 'polypeptide(L)'
;MKPIHMLCLTLLSSAVAHAQEMSVAPSVSEGRKTVLGVAITPNEWSVVTLEGERVVSPRVSLGLGLRTGLSRREGDSGLLVNGEEPETINSTFLLGVVPRARFFLVGDAPEGLWVSPQVEVTRMWSRYEQEWAGNVTGSRTRTWHLGMTGLLGYTVILGRGLAVQAGVGAGVWRESSHSTLRGISYPDGEVVQETEEEDSRWGLDERMMLSLGWAF
;
A
#
# COMPACT_ATOMS: atom_id res chain seq x y z
N MET A 1 -10.95 1.58 -22.35
CA MET A 1 -10.04 1.28 -21.22
C MET A 1 -8.59 1.53 -21.63
N LYS A 2 -8.10 2.79 -21.62
CA LYS A 2 -6.69 3.16 -21.92
C LYS A 2 -6.09 4.38 -21.17
N PRO A 3 -6.74 5.09 -20.21
CA PRO A 3 -6.10 6.28 -19.60
C PRO A 3 -5.14 5.96 -18.44
N ILE A 4 -5.28 4.81 -17.78
CA ILE A 4 -4.53 4.50 -16.54
C ILE A 4 -3.05 4.18 -16.84
N HIS A 5 -2.76 3.48 -17.92
CA HIS A 5 -1.38 3.17 -18.31
C HIS A 5 -0.58 4.41 -18.70
N MET A 6 -1.24 5.42 -19.28
CA MET A 6 -0.60 6.66 -19.68
C MET A 6 -0.24 7.52 -18.46
N LEU A 7 -1.06 7.48 -17.41
CA LEU A 7 -0.87 8.23 -16.17
C LEU A 7 0.29 7.67 -15.32
N CYS A 8 0.45 6.34 -15.27
CA CYS A 8 1.61 5.72 -14.62
C CYS A 8 2.91 6.03 -15.35
N LEU A 9 2.91 6.03 -16.69
CA LEU A 9 4.08 6.33 -17.51
C LEU A 9 4.48 7.81 -17.44
N THR A 10 3.52 8.74 -17.38
CA THR A 10 3.81 10.18 -17.22
C THR A 10 4.30 10.52 -15.82
N LEU A 11 3.78 9.86 -14.78
CA LEU A 11 4.30 10.00 -13.41
C LEU A 11 5.76 9.50 -13.31
N LEU A 12 6.05 8.32 -13.87
CA LEU A 12 7.40 7.76 -13.97
C LEU A 12 8.38 8.69 -14.71
N SER A 13 7.92 9.35 -15.78
CA SER A 13 8.75 10.30 -16.54
C SER A 13 9.01 11.62 -15.77
N SER A 14 8.02 12.12 -15.02
CA SER A 14 8.15 13.39 -14.28
C SER A 14 9.12 13.32 -13.09
N ALA A 15 9.19 12.18 -12.41
CA ALA A 15 10.09 11.96 -11.27
C ALA A 15 11.56 11.85 -11.71
N VAL A 16 11.82 11.38 -12.94
CA VAL A 16 13.17 11.31 -13.52
C VAL A 16 13.65 12.70 -13.97
N ALA A 17 12.75 13.57 -14.44
CA ALA A 17 13.12 14.90 -14.95
C ALA A 17 13.48 15.93 -13.86
N HIS A 18 12.90 15.84 -12.65
CA HIS A 18 13.17 16.80 -11.55
C HIS A 18 14.45 16.49 -10.76
N ALA A 19 15.27 15.58 -11.27
CA ALA A 19 16.51 15.10 -10.67
C ALA A 19 17.74 15.96 -10.96
N GLN A 20 17.66 16.89 -11.91
CA GLN A 20 18.85 17.37 -12.63
C GLN A 20 19.27 18.82 -12.32
N GLU A 21 18.58 19.53 -11.44
CA GLU A 21 18.98 20.89 -11.07
C GLU A 21 19.04 21.06 -9.55
N MET A 22 20.20 20.75 -8.96
CA MET A 22 20.87 21.66 -8.01
C MET A 22 22.14 21.04 -7.41
N SER A 23 23.20 21.83 -7.53
CA SER A 23 24.25 22.04 -6.53
C SER A 23 25.55 21.24 -6.62
N VAL A 24 26.59 22.01 -6.36
CA VAL A 24 28.01 21.88 -6.64
C VAL A 24 28.76 21.23 -5.46
N ALA A 25 29.64 20.26 -5.76
CA ALA A 25 30.77 19.70 -4.99
C ALA A 25 30.51 18.76 -3.76
N PRO A 26 31.48 17.92 -3.35
CA PRO A 26 32.44 17.11 -4.12
C PRO A 26 32.26 15.57 -3.91
N SER A 27 32.61 14.79 -4.93
CA SER A 27 32.95 13.35 -4.97
C SER A 27 32.29 12.41 -3.94
N VAL A 28 30.97 12.20 -4.07
CA VAL A 28 30.37 10.92 -3.64
C VAL A 28 30.60 9.94 -4.79
N SER A 29 31.12 8.75 -4.47
CA SER A 29 31.29 7.62 -5.41
C SER A 29 30.16 7.60 -6.44
N GLU A 30 30.49 7.61 -7.73
CA GLU A 30 29.51 7.63 -8.84
C GLU A 30 28.57 6.41 -8.85
N GLY A 31 28.79 5.43 -7.96
CA GLY A 31 28.01 4.23 -7.87
C GLY A 31 26.66 4.43 -7.21
N ARG A 32 25.60 4.43 -8.04
CA ARG A 32 24.22 4.03 -7.69
C ARG A 32 23.49 4.96 -6.72
N LYS A 33 22.88 6.00 -7.27
CA LYS A 33 22.11 7.00 -6.51
C LYS A 33 20.63 6.68 -6.41
N THR A 34 20.12 5.75 -7.21
CA THR A 34 18.70 5.43 -7.26
C THR A 34 18.49 3.94 -7.06
N VAL A 35 17.51 3.56 -6.24
CA VAL A 35 17.05 2.18 -6.09
C VAL A 35 15.57 2.13 -6.46
N LEU A 36 15.21 1.25 -7.39
CA LEU A 36 13.82 0.96 -7.73
C LEU A 36 13.52 -0.48 -7.35
N GLY A 37 12.48 -0.72 -6.57
CA GLY A 37 12.16 -2.04 -6.06
C GLY A 37 10.68 -2.32 -5.92
N VAL A 38 10.41 -3.56 -5.59
CA VAL A 38 9.10 -4.05 -5.19
C VAL A 38 9.23 -4.58 -3.77
N ALA A 39 8.33 -4.14 -2.90
CA ALA A 39 8.23 -4.62 -1.54
C ALA A 39 6.92 -5.36 -1.33
N ILE A 40 7.02 -6.43 -0.53
CA ILE A 40 5.89 -7.21 -0.05
C ILE A 40 5.85 -7.17 1.47
N THR A 41 4.66 -7.03 2.03
CA THR A 41 4.45 -7.17 3.47
C THR A 41 3.84 -8.55 3.68
N PRO A 42 4.50 -9.47 4.43
CA PRO A 42 4.03 -10.85 4.57
C PRO A 42 2.62 -11.00 5.11
N ASN A 43 2.10 -10.00 5.83
CA ASN A 43 0.75 -10.01 6.39
C ASN A 43 -0.33 -9.56 5.37
N GLU A 44 0.05 -9.16 4.16
CA GLU A 44 -0.84 -8.56 3.15
C GLU A 44 -0.63 -9.11 1.74
N TRP A 45 -0.98 -10.38 1.50
CA TRP A 45 -0.65 -11.07 0.24
C TRP A 45 -1.33 -10.50 -1.02
N SER A 46 -2.40 -9.71 -0.88
CA SER A 46 -3.08 -9.05 -1.99
C SER A 46 -2.56 -7.62 -2.24
N VAL A 47 -1.48 -7.21 -1.58
CA VAL A 47 -0.95 -5.85 -1.65
C VAL A 47 0.52 -5.87 -2.08
N VAL A 48 0.83 -5.06 -3.09
CA VAL A 48 2.17 -4.87 -3.61
C VAL A 48 2.55 -3.40 -3.46
N THR A 49 3.81 -3.15 -3.07
CA THR A 49 4.36 -1.80 -3.00
C THR A 49 5.48 -1.63 -4.02
N LEU A 50 5.36 -0.66 -4.90
CA LEU A 50 6.45 -0.21 -5.78
C LEU A 50 7.22 0.90 -5.06
N GLU A 51 8.53 0.76 -4.93
CA GLU A 51 9.36 1.67 -4.15
C GLU A 51 10.43 2.32 -5.03
N GLY A 52 10.51 3.64 -4.99
CA GLY A 52 11.65 4.39 -5.51
C GLY A 52 12.40 5.04 -4.36
N GLU A 53 13.71 4.90 -4.32
CA GLU A 53 14.61 5.52 -3.34
C GLU A 53 15.72 6.26 -4.07
N ARG A 54 16.10 7.42 -3.54
CA ARG A 54 17.19 8.24 -4.02
C ARG A 54 18.13 8.61 -2.88
N VAL A 55 19.42 8.36 -3.07
CA VAL A 55 20.49 8.80 -2.20
C VAL A 55 20.65 10.32 -2.32
N VAL A 56 20.52 11.02 -1.20
CA VAL A 56 20.66 12.49 -1.12
C VAL A 56 21.96 12.90 -0.44
N SER A 57 22.53 12.02 0.39
CA SER A 57 23.85 12.20 0.99
C SER A 57 24.49 10.83 1.28
N PRO A 58 25.77 10.74 1.64
CA PRO A 58 26.41 9.46 1.97
C PRO A 58 25.69 8.65 3.04
N ARG A 59 24.87 9.29 3.89
CA ARG A 59 24.17 8.63 5.01
C ARG A 59 22.66 8.78 4.98
N VAL A 60 22.11 9.40 3.94
CA VAL A 60 20.67 9.67 3.86
C VAL A 60 20.14 9.34 2.48
N SER A 61 19.04 8.61 2.44
CA SER A 61 18.22 8.44 1.25
C SER A 61 16.77 8.79 1.53
N LEU A 62 16.08 9.24 0.49
CA LEU A 62 14.66 9.55 0.50
C LEU A 62 13.95 8.60 -0.44
N GLY A 63 12.78 8.12 -0.06
CA GLY A 63 12.02 7.20 -0.89
C GLY A 63 10.52 7.48 -0.86
N LEU A 64 9.86 6.96 -1.89
CA LEU A 64 8.42 6.97 -2.04
C LEU A 64 7.97 5.58 -2.47
N GLY A 65 7.09 4.98 -1.68
CA GLY A 65 6.35 3.78 -2.02
C GLY A 65 4.97 4.11 -2.60
N LEU A 66 4.55 3.42 -3.64
CA LEU A 66 3.17 3.36 -4.11
C LEU A 66 2.62 1.97 -3.81
N ARG A 67 1.57 1.91 -2.97
CA ARG A 67 0.96 0.68 -2.50
C ARG A 67 -0.36 0.45 -3.22
N THR A 68 -0.59 -0.74 -3.74
CA THR A 68 -1.80 -1.09 -4.46
C THR A 68 -2.21 -2.53 -4.17
N GLY A 69 -3.51 -2.77 -4.12
CA GLY A 69 -4.04 -4.11 -3.90
C GLY A 69 -5.42 -4.29 -4.49
N LEU A 70 -5.69 -5.49 -4.98
CA LEU A 70 -7.00 -5.91 -5.48
C LEU A 70 -7.29 -7.31 -4.96
N SER A 71 -8.46 -7.50 -4.37
CA SER A 71 -8.97 -8.82 -4.04
C SER A 71 -10.44 -8.91 -4.41
N ARG A 72 -10.81 -9.99 -5.09
CA ARG A 72 -12.21 -10.36 -5.32
C ARG A 72 -12.38 -11.79 -4.82
N ARG A 73 -13.42 -12.00 -4.01
CA ARG A 73 -13.83 -13.31 -3.52
C ARG A 73 -15.31 -13.46 -3.81
N GLU A 74 -15.64 -14.58 -4.41
CA GLU A 74 -17.00 -15.05 -4.62
C GLU A 74 -17.12 -16.35 -3.85
N GLY A 75 -18.21 -16.54 -3.14
CA GLY A 75 -18.43 -17.77 -2.42
C GLY A 75 -19.79 -17.83 -1.75
N ASP A 76 -20.15 -19.05 -1.40
CA ASP A 76 -21.29 -19.31 -0.55
C ASP A 76 -20.93 -19.02 0.90
N SER A 77 -21.82 -18.34 1.61
CA SER A 77 -21.57 -17.95 3.00
C SER A 77 -21.53 -19.15 3.97
N GLY A 78 -21.99 -20.34 3.54
CA GLY A 78 -22.18 -21.52 4.39
C GLY A 78 -23.24 -21.33 5.48
N LEU A 79 -23.89 -20.16 5.53
CA LEU A 79 -24.91 -19.78 6.47
C LEU A 79 -26.25 -19.75 5.75
N LEU A 80 -27.21 -20.54 6.23
CA LEU A 80 -28.57 -20.51 5.70
C LEU A 80 -29.26 -19.23 6.18
N VAL A 81 -29.66 -18.37 5.25
CA VAL A 81 -30.54 -17.24 5.50
C VAL A 81 -31.92 -17.64 5.02
N ASN A 82 -32.87 -17.80 5.95
CA ASN A 82 -34.23 -18.29 5.65
C ASN A 82 -34.29 -19.63 4.89
N GLY A 83 -33.29 -20.50 5.09
CA GLY A 83 -33.24 -21.84 4.49
C GLY A 83 -32.58 -21.91 3.11
N GLU A 84 -32.13 -20.78 2.56
CA GLU A 84 -31.34 -20.71 1.33
C GLU A 84 -29.90 -20.28 1.62
N GLU A 85 -28.96 -20.75 0.80
CA GLU A 85 -27.57 -20.36 0.87
C GLU A 85 -27.37 -19.09 0.03
N PRO A 86 -26.96 -17.97 0.66
CA PRO A 86 -26.87 -16.70 -0.04
C PRO A 86 -25.56 -16.63 -0.84
N GLU A 87 -25.66 -16.17 -2.08
CA GLU A 87 -24.49 -15.86 -2.90
C GLU A 87 -23.82 -14.60 -2.35
N THR A 88 -22.51 -14.67 -2.10
CA THR A 88 -21.74 -13.53 -1.59
C THR A 88 -20.63 -13.11 -2.53
N ILE A 89 -20.55 -11.81 -2.77
CA ILE A 89 -19.48 -11.19 -3.57
C ILE A 89 -18.80 -10.14 -2.69
N ASN A 90 -17.50 -10.32 -2.48
CA ASN A 90 -16.65 -9.34 -1.80
C ASN A 90 -15.56 -8.85 -2.75
N SER A 91 -15.46 -7.54 -2.93
CA SER A 91 -14.40 -6.91 -3.70
C SER A 91 -13.76 -5.79 -2.89
N THR A 92 -12.43 -5.79 -2.87
CA THR A 92 -11.63 -4.78 -2.19
C THR A 92 -10.57 -4.24 -3.13
N PHE A 93 -10.46 -2.92 -3.20
CA PHE A 93 -9.41 -2.19 -3.88
C PHE A 93 -8.69 -1.27 -2.90
N LEU A 94 -7.37 -1.21 -2.99
CA LEU A 94 -6.52 -0.44 -2.10
C LEU A 94 -5.54 0.39 -2.93
N LEU A 95 -5.36 1.65 -2.54
CA LEU A 95 -4.34 2.53 -3.06
C LEU A 95 -3.72 3.33 -1.93
N GLY A 96 -2.40 3.42 -1.89
CA GLY A 96 -1.70 4.18 -0.86
C GLY A 96 -0.34 4.70 -1.29
N VAL A 97 0.19 5.61 -0.50
CA VAL A 97 1.53 6.19 -0.67
C VAL A 97 2.30 6.06 0.63
N VAL A 98 3.60 5.81 0.51
CA VAL A 98 4.50 5.52 1.63
C VAL A 98 5.80 6.33 1.50
N PRO A 99 5.79 7.64 1.80
CA PRO A 99 7.02 8.41 1.91
C PRO A 99 7.89 7.88 3.05
N ARG A 100 9.21 7.86 2.82
CA ARG A 100 10.20 7.40 3.80
C ARG A 100 11.51 8.15 3.68
N ALA A 101 12.24 8.17 4.79
CA ALA A 101 13.65 8.52 4.82
C ALA A 101 14.44 7.33 5.39
N ARG A 102 15.67 7.10 4.95
CA ARG A 102 16.59 6.15 5.57
C ARG A 102 17.85 6.86 6.02
N PHE A 103 18.27 6.58 7.23
CA PHE A 103 19.50 7.07 7.82
C PHE A 103 20.44 5.88 8.01
N PHE A 104 21.56 5.87 7.28
CA PHE A 104 22.51 4.78 7.29
C PHE A 104 23.46 4.93 8.48
N LEU A 105 23.40 3.96 9.38
CA LEU A 105 24.21 3.89 10.59
C LEU A 105 25.58 3.29 10.27
N VAL A 106 25.61 2.28 9.41
CA VAL A 106 26.82 1.57 8.97
C VAL A 106 26.75 1.38 7.45
N GLY A 107 27.86 1.58 6.76
CA GLY A 107 27.89 1.62 5.28
C GLY A 107 27.55 3.00 4.71
N ASP A 108 27.57 3.13 3.40
CA ASP A 108 27.19 4.34 2.68
C ASP A 108 25.95 4.07 1.84
N ALA A 109 25.02 5.03 1.84
CA ALA A 109 23.76 4.92 1.13
C ALA A 109 23.98 4.59 -0.37
N PRO A 110 23.25 3.62 -0.95
CA PRO A 110 22.08 2.93 -0.39
C PRO A 110 22.40 1.59 0.30
N GLU A 111 23.66 1.28 0.62
CA GLU A 111 24.09 0.00 1.18
C GLU A 111 24.44 0.08 2.67
N GLY A 112 24.04 -0.93 3.44
CA GLY A 112 24.38 -1.10 4.84
C GLY A 112 23.19 -1.04 5.81
N LEU A 113 23.49 -0.85 7.09
CA LEU A 113 22.52 -0.82 8.17
C LEU A 113 21.85 0.56 8.24
N TRP A 114 20.53 0.60 8.31
CA TRP A 114 19.76 1.84 8.33
C TRP A 114 18.60 1.81 9.33
N VAL A 115 18.20 3.01 9.76
CA VAL A 115 16.93 3.26 10.43
C VAL A 115 16.03 4.10 9.52
N SER A 116 14.74 3.81 9.48
CA SER A 116 13.81 4.45 8.54
C SER A 116 12.49 4.81 9.21
N PRO A 117 12.21 6.11 9.43
CA PRO A 117 10.84 6.55 9.65
C PRO A 117 10.08 6.53 8.32
N GLN A 118 8.83 6.07 8.39
CA GLN A 118 7.92 5.97 7.26
C GLN A 118 6.55 6.46 7.66
N VAL A 119 5.84 7.09 6.73
CA VAL A 119 4.44 7.48 6.90
C VAL A 119 3.63 6.76 5.84
N GLU A 120 2.44 6.31 6.19
CA GLU A 120 1.56 5.50 5.37
C GLU A 120 0.24 6.24 5.22
N VAL A 121 -0.18 6.53 3.98
CA VAL A 121 -1.52 7.03 3.71
C VAL A 121 -2.15 6.11 2.70
N THR A 122 -3.18 5.39 3.12
CA THR A 122 -3.85 4.39 2.30
C THR A 122 -5.35 4.63 2.30
N ARG A 123 -5.96 4.43 1.14
CA ARG A 123 -7.40 4.43 0.96
C ARG A 123 -7.83 3.07 0.44
N MET A 124 -8.83 2.51 1.09
CA MET A 124 -9.41 1.23 0.74
C MET A 124 -10.89 1.40 0.44
N TRP A 125 -11.35 0.73 -0.61
CA TRP A 125 -12.75 0.63 -0.99
C TRP A 125 -13.10 -0.84 -0.94
N SER A 126 -14.08 -1.19 -0.11
CA SER A 126 -14.65 -2.53 -0.07
C SER A 126 -16.12 -2.46 -0.44
N ARG A 127 -16.57 -3.46 -1.20
CA ARG A 127 -17.96 -3.68 -1.55
C ARG A 127 -18.27 -5.13 -1.26
N TYR A 128 -19.30 -5.32 -0.48
CA TYR A 128 -19.90 -6.61 -0.18
C TYR A 128 -21.32 -6.61 -0.72
N GLU A 129 -21.69 -7.65 -1.44
CA GLU A 129 -23.05 -7.87 -1.94
C GLU A 129 -23.45 -9.29 -1.55
N GLN A 130 -24.68 -9.41 -1.08
CA GLN A 130 -25.30 -10.66 -0.67
C GLN A 130 -26.70 -10.73 -1.25
N GLU A 131 -27.02 -11.83 -1.93
CA GLU A 131 -28.33 -12.07 -2.54
C GLU A 131 -28.98 -13.33 -1.95
N TRP A 132 -30.27 -13.24 -1.61
CA TRP A 132 -31.06 -14.37 -1.11
C TRP A 132 -32.56 -14.13 -1.30
N ALA A 133 -33.33 -15.16 -1.70
CA ALA A 133 -34.79 -15.11 -1.85
C ALA A 133 -35.38 -13.85 -2.53
N GLY A 134 -34.71 -13.29 -3.53
CA GLY A 134 -35.14 -12.05 -4.20
C GLY A 134 -34.89 -10.76 -3.40
N ASN A 135 -34.04 -10.80 -2.38
CA ASN A 135 -33.53 -9.65 -1.66
C ASN A 135 -32.03 -9.52 -1.92
N VAL A 136 -31.58 -8.28 -2.12
CA VAL A 136 -30.15 -7.95 -2.24
C VAL A 136 -29.78 -7.01 -1.12
N THR A 137 -28.82 -7.44 -0.30
CA THR A 137 -28.19 -6.58 0.70
C THR A 137 -26.77 -6.29 0.26
N GLY A 138 -26.45 -5.01 0.13
CA GLY A 138 -25.11 -4.56 -0.17
C GLY A 138 -24.55 -3.74 0.98
N SER A 139 -23.25 -3.84 1.21
CA SER A 139 -22.52 -2.85 1.99
C SER A 139 -21.37 -2.28 1.18
N ARG A 140 -21.16 -0.98 1.32
CA ARG A 140 -20.01 -0.28 0.76
C ARG A 140 -19.25 0.36 1.89
N THR A 141 -18.00 -0.05 2.05
CA THR A 141 -17.11 0.50 3.07
C THR A 141 -16.01 1.29 2.39
N ARG A 142 -15.76 2.49 2.90
CA ARG A 142 -14.63 3.33 2.51
C ARG A 142 -13.78 3.54 3.74
N THR A 143 -12.52 3.17 3.64
CA THR A 143 -11.60 3.21 4.76
C THR A 143 -10.40 4.09 4.42
N TRP A 144 -10.07 4.98 5.34
CA TRP A 144 -8.80 5.70 5.38
C TRP A 144 -7.90 5.07 6.43
N HIS A 145 -6.66 4.79 6.05
CA HIS A 145 -5.63 4.28 6.93
C HIS A 145 -4.45 5.24 6.92
N LEU A 146 -4.10 5.76 8.10
CA LEU A 146 -3.01 6.69 8.34
C LEU A 146 -2.04 6.02 9.33
N GLY A 147 -0.81 5.77 8.91
CA GLY A 147 0.18 5.04 9.70
C GLY A 147 1.51 5.77 9.80
N MET A 148 2.25 5.49 10.86
CA MET A 148 3.65 5.86 10.98
C MET A 148 4.42 4.66 11.52
N THR A 149 5.52 4.33 10.86
CA THR A 149 6.32 3.14 11.16
C THR A 149 7.78 3.52 11.28
N GLY A 150 8.46 2.98 12.31
CA GLY A 150 9.91 3.05 12.46
C GLY A 150 10.52 1.68 12.18
N LEU A 151 11.42 1.59 11.21
CA LEU A 151 12.10 0.34 10.83
C LEU A 151 13.60 0.41 11.11
N LEU A 152 14.17 -0.69 11.56
CA LEU A 152 15.60 -0.98 11.53
C LEU A 152 15.83 -2.08 10.48
N GLY A 153 16.75 -1.84 9.56
CA GLY A 153 16.98 -2.77 8.47
C GLY A 153 18.38 -2.71 7.89
N TYR A 154 18.60 -3.56 6.91
CA TYR A 154 19.86 -3.68 6.21
C TYR A 154 19.60 -3.79 4.70
N THR A 155 20.42 -3.10 3.91
CA THR A 155 20.44 -3.20 2.46
C THR A 155 21.77 -3.80 2.00
N VAL A 156 21.72 -4.83 1.16
CA VAL A 156 22.87 -5.35 0.41
C VAL A 156 22.67 -5.08 -1.07
N ILE A 157 23.73 -4.70 -1.77
CA ILE A 157 23.71 -4.61 -3.23
C ILE A 157 24.61 -5.69 -3.84
N LEU A 158 24.01 -6.62 -4.56
CA LEU A 158 24.69 -7.76 -5.16
C LEU A 158 25.01 -7.51 -6.64
N GLY A 159 26.24 -7.86 -7.03
CA GLY A 159 26.69 -7.87 -8.42
C GLY A 159 26.36 -6.59 -9.21
N ARG A 160 25.50 -6.75 -10.22
CA ARG A 160 25.14 -5.70 -11.19
C ARG A 160 24.12 -4.67 -10.69
N GLY A 161 23.87 -4.60 -9.39
CA GLY A 161 22.96 -3.62 -8.79
C GLY A 161 21.70 -4.23 -8.20
N LEU A 162 21.59 -5.56 -8.08
CA LEU A 162 20.46 -6.16 -7.40
C LEU A 162 20.46 -5.72 -5.93
N ALA A 163 19.48 -4.93 -5.53
CA ALA A 163 19.32 -4.47 -4.15
C ALA A 163 18.36 -5.40 -3.42
N VAL A 164 18.81 -5.93 -2.29
CA VAL A 164 17.98 -6.70 -1.36
C VAL A 164 17.92 -5.91 -0.07
N GLN A 165 16.71 -5.56 0.37
CA GLN A 165 16.51 -4.81 1.61
C GLN A 165 15.56 -5.59 2.52
N ALA A 166 15.94 -5.70 3.78
CA ALA A 166 15.12 -6.31 4.81
C ALA A 166 15.09 -5.41 6.04
N GLY A 167 13.94 -5.31 6.71
CA GLY A 167 13.82 -4.53 7.92
C GLY A 167 12.67 -5.00 8.80
N VAL A 168 12.81 -4.73 10.09
CA VAL A 168 11.82 -5.02 11.13
C VAL A 168 11.60 -3.77 11.99
N GLY A 169 10.43 -3.65 12.59
CA GLY A 169 10.13 -2.50 13.43
C GLY A 169 8.71 -2.53 13.95
N ALA A 170 8.20 -1.35 14.28
CA ALA A 170 6.86 -1.18 14.81
C ALA A 170 6.18 0.06 14.21
N GLY A 171 4.87 -0.05 14.08
CA GLY A 171 4.00 0.99 13.55
C GLY A 171 2.88 1.35 14.51
N VAL A 172 2.43 2.58 14.42
CA VAL A 172 1.16 3.05 14.97
C VAL A 172 0.28 3.51 13.83
N TRP A 173 -1.00 3.21 13.89
CA TRP A 173 -1.92 3.56 12.83
C TRP A 173 -3.29 3.96 13.37
N ARG A 174 -3.99 4.73 12.54
CA ARG A 174 -5.39 5.09 12.71
C ARG A 174 -6.14 4.70 11.46
N GLU A 175 -7.27 4.04 11.67
CA GLU A 175 -8.22 3.73 10.63
C GLU A 175 -9.53 4.47 10.89
N SER A 176 -10.12 5.00 9.83
CA SER A 176 -11.46 5.59 9.84
C SER A 176 -12.25 4.99 8.69
N SER A 177 -13.37 4.37 9.01
CA SER A 177 -14.23 3.70 8.04
C SER A 177 -15.61 4.33 8.06
N HIS A 178 -16.14 4.54 6.86
CA HIS A 178 -17.52 4.89 6.65
C HIS A 178 -18.18 3.78 5.83
N SER A 179 -19.22 3.19 6.40
CA SER A 179 -19.95 2.06 5.84
C SER A 179 -21.38 2.44 5.58
N THR A 180 -21.85 2.16 4.36
CA THR A 180 -23.26 2.29 3.99
C THR A 180 -23.80 0.90 3.73
N LEU A 181 -24.77 0.48 4.52
CA LEU A 181 -25.54 -0.76 4.32
C LEU A 181 -26.85 -0.40 3.62
N ARG A 182 -27.17 -1.12 2.55
CA ARG A 182 -28.40 -0.95 1.78
C ARG A 182 -29.05 -2.29 1.50
N GLY A 183 -30.31 -2.45 1.91
CA GLY A 183 -31.17 -3.58 1.58
C GLY A 183 -32.19 -3.19 0.51
N ILE A 184 -32.35 -4.01 -0.52
CA ILE A 184 -33.31 -3.84 -1.61
C ILE A 184 -34.16 -5.10 -1.72
N SER A 185 -35.48 -4.93 -1.78
CA SER A 185 -36.44 -6.01 -2.04
C SER A 185 -36.92 -5.98 -3.49
N TYR A 186 -36.93 -7.12 -4.17
CA TYR A 186 -37.60 -7.28 -5.47
C TYR A 186 -39.08 -7.63 -5.29
N PRO A 187 -39.96 -7.31 -6.27
CA PRO A 187 -39.68 -6.82 -7.63
C PRO A 187 -39.57 -5.29 -7.77
N ASP A 188 -40.04 -4.52 -6.79
CA ASP A 188 -40.20 -3.06 -6.95
C ASP A 188 -38.90 -2.26 -6.82
N GLY A 189 -37.81 -2.91 -6.39
CA GLY A 189 -36.50 -2.26 -6.21
C GLY A 189 -36.50 -1.26 -5.05
N GLU A 190 -37.46 -1.37 -4.15
CA GLU A 190 -37.62 -0.47 -3.01
C GLU A 190 -36.47 -0.68 -2.01
N VAL A 191 -35.92 0.44 -1.53
CA VAL A 191 -34.90 0.43 -0.48
C VAL A 191 -35.59 0.18 0.84
N VAL A 192 -35.48 -1.05 1.35
CA VAL A 192 -36.12 -1.45 2.61
C VAL A 192 -35.34 -0.92 3.80
N GLN A 193 -34.02 -0.78 3.67
CA GLN A 193 -33.14 -0.33 4.73
C GLN A 193 -31.93 0.38 4.17
N GLU A 194 -31.62 1.54 4.73
CA GLU A 194 -30.34 2.23 4.54
C GLU A 194 -29.80 2.59 5.93
N THR A 195 -28.56 2.22 6.21
CA THR A 195 -27.91 2.51 7.48
C THR A 195 -26.48 2.96 7.21
N GLU A 196 -26.10 4.06 7.83
CA GLU A 196 -24.75 4.58 7.77
C GLU A 196 -24.07 4.35 9.12
N GLU A 197 -22.83 3.89 9.07
CA GLU A 197 -21.99 3.67 10.24
C GLU A 197 -20.64 4.33 10.00
N GLU A 198 -20.16 5.04 11.01
CA GLU A 198 -18.81 5.59 11.06
C GLU A 198 -18.08 4.95 12.24
N ASP A 199 -16.92 4.39 11.96
CA ASP A 199 -16.05 3.81 12.97
C ASP A 199 -14.64 4.38 12.84
N SER A 200 -13.95 4.47 13.97
CA SER A 200 -12.54 4.84 14.00
C SER A 200 -11.81 4.07 15.07
N ARG A 201 -10.66 3.51 14.68
CA ARG A 201 -9.85 2.69 15.56
C ARG A 201 -8.38 3.03 15.42
N TRP A 202 -7.66 2.74 16.49
CA TRP A 202 -6.22 2.88 16.56
C TRP A 202 -5.60 1.51 16.79
N GLY A 203 -4.40 1.33 16.28
CA GLY A 203 -3.65 0.11 16.52
C GLY A 203 -2.16 0.35 16.54
N LEU A 204 -1.48 -0.66 17.08
CA LEU A 204 -0.05 -0.79 17.10
C LEU A 204 0.27 -2.17 16.55
N ASP A 205 1.27 -2.26 15.68
CA ASP A 205 1.67 -3.52 15.08
C ASP A 205 3.19 -3.63 14.91
N GLU A 206 3.65 -4.87 14.92
CA GLU A 206 4.99 -5.21 14.46
C GLU A 206 5.01 -5.18 12.93
N ARG A 207 6.10 -4.62 12.38
CA ARG A 207 6.25 -4.40 10.94
C ARG A 207 7.47 -5.14 10.42
N MET A 208 7.29 -5.87 9.33
CA MET A 208 8.37 -6.52 8.60
C MET A 208 8.31 -6.09 7.14
N MET A 209 9.46 -5.76 6.57
CA MET A 209 9.60 -5.31 5.20
C MET A 209 10.66 -6.16 4.51
N LEU A 210 10.29 -6.73 3.35
CA LEU A 210 11.23 -7.33 2.42
C LEU A 210 11.03 -6.66 1.06
N SER A 211 12.11 -6.11 0.52
CA SER A 211 12.10 -5.52 -0.81
C SER A 211 13.24 -6.07 -1.67
N LEU A 212 12.93 -6.20 -2.96
CA LEU A 212 13.87 -6.59 -3.99
C LEU A 212 13.82 -5.53 -5.08
N GLY A 213 14.99 -5.06 -5.51
CA GLY A 213 15.08 -3.99 -6.47
C GLY A 213 16.39 -3.94 -7.23
N TRP A 214 16.58 -2.85 -7.94
CA TRP A 214 17.78 -2.57 -8.72
C TRP A 214 18.29 -1.17 -8.41
N ALA A 215 19.60 -1.09 -8.16
CA ALA A 215 20.35 0.11 -7.86
C ALA A 215 21.19 0.53 -9.07
N PHE A 216 21.05 1.80 -9.49
CA PHE A 216 21.72 2.38 -10.66
C PHE A 216 22.06 3.86 -10.46
#